data_AF-A0A1H3DHN5-F1
#
_entry.id   AF-A0A1H3DHN5-F1
#
_cell.length_a   1.000
_cell.length_b   1.000
_cell.length_c   1.000
_cell.angle_alpha   90.00
_cell.angle_beta   90.00
_cell.angle_gamma   90.00
#
_symmetry.space_group_name_H-M   'P 1'
#
loop_
_entity.id
_entity.type
_entity.pdbx_description
1 polymer ?
#
loop_
_entity_poly.entity_id
_entity_poly.type
_entity_poly.pdbx_seq_one_letter_code
_entity_poly.pdbx_strand_id
1 'polypeptide(L)'
;MPDPRAGVTASTAGPDPLPPGLPQYTPRHAQPEPEPKPDAPSVADLSPSAGPRPRHRAGGSRLPRIGADALWPLAAVVAVALAGARTLGGLPLPDDGALTDPAFRLLRGGTAVSLLSPDGLAAVHTAVYATVTRAFSRHDTLTGAGREMLLVLLVVSALLVWRTSRRLGLGDPAAAAAVLAFGAVPLLVPAHAVSAPAAFAVDWALLACRLALARRSAPATWTVAAIAVLLAVLLAPDALLLLTTGLAGAVLTGRVRPGWPAPLRVGVAAVLAVAAVGVRLLLPR
;
A
#
# COMPACT_ATOMS: atom_id res chain seq x y z
N MET A 1 -9.55 52.44 32.29
CA MET A 1 -10.05 53.82 32.08
C MET A 1 -9.75 54.17 30.62
N PRO A 2 -10.76 54.23 29.75
CA PRO A 2 -10.60 54.44 28.31
C PRO A 2 -10.72 55.94 27.96
N ASP A 3 -10.02 56.41 26.93
CA ASP A 3 -10.46 57.61 26.19
C ASP A 3 -10.01 57.56 24.70
N PRO A 4 -10.83 58.05 23.75
CA PRO A 4 -10.81 57.72 22.33
C PRO A 4 -10.47 58.91 21.40
N ARG A 5 -10.52 58.63 20.09
CA ARG A 5 -10.75 59.56 18.95
C ARG A 5 -9.61 60.47 18.48
N ALA A 6 -9.06 60.12 17.31
CA ALA A 6 -9.01 60.95 16.10
C ALA A 6 -8.68 59.98 14.94
N GLY A 7 -9.47 59.82 13.88
CA GLY A 7 -10.10 60.84 13.06
C GLY A 7 -9.27 61.02 11.79
N VAL A 8 -9.27 60.04 10.87
CA VAL A 8 -8.66 60.19 9.53
C VAL A 8 -9.75 59.94 8.50
N THR A 9 -10.22 61.04 7.93
CA THR A 9 -11.23 61.14 6.88
C THR A 9 -10.62 60.86 5.50
N ALA A 10 -11.48 60.31 4.65
CA ALA A 10 -11.23 59.87 3.29
C ALA A 10 -10.63 60.94 2.36
N SER A 11 -9.70 60.51 1.50
CA SER A 11 -9.25 61.24 0.31
C SER A 11 -9.82 60.54 -0.92
N THR A 12 -10.88 61.12 -1.48
CA THR A 12 -11.54 60.69 -2.71
C THR A 12 -10.82 61.37 -3.88
N ALA A 13 -9.86 60.67 -4.48
CA ALA A 13 -9.20 61.15 -5.70
C ALA A 13 -10.11 60.87 -6.91
N GLY A 14 -10.73 61.92 -7.44
CA GLY A 14 -11.41 61.88 -8.73
C GLY A 14 -10.38 61.82 -9.88
N PRO A 15 -10.67 61.09 -10.98
CA PRO A 15 -9.77 61.01 -12.12
C PRO A 15 -9.75 62.33 -12.91
N ASP A 16 -8.53 62.76 -13.25
CA ASP A 16 -8.22 63.93 -14.07
C ASP A 16 -8.92 63.89 -15.44
N PRO A 17 -9.34 65.07 -15.97
CA PRO A 17 -9.84 65.20 -17.32
C PRO A 17 -8.74 64.96 -18.36
N LEU A 18 -9.07 64.15 -19.37
CA LEU A 18 -8.19 63.83 -20.49
C LEU A 18 -7.85 65.08 -21.34
N PRO A 19 -6.65 65.14 -21.94
CA PRO A 19 -6.20 66.25 -22.76
C PRO A 19 -6.97 66.37 -24.10
N PRO A 20 -7.22 67.61 -24.58
CA PRO A 20 -7.85 67.84 -25.87
C PRO A 20 -6.83 67.62 -27.01
N GLY A 21 -7.19 66.84 -28.02
CA GLY A 21 -6.35 66.73 -29.23
C GLY A 21 -6.42 65.44 -30.05
N LEU A 22 -7.38 64.54 -29.84
CA LEU A 22 -7.50 63.37 -30.71
C LEU A 22 -8.26 63.72 -32.01
N PRO A 23 -7.75 63.31 -33.19
CA PRO A 23 -8.39 63.57 -34.46
C PRO A 23 -9.76 62.89 -34.54
N GLN A 24 -10.75 63.65 -34.98
CA GLN A 24 -12.12 63.19 -35.21
C GLN A 24 -12.13 62.11 -36.30
N TYR A 25 -12.55 60.89 -35.93
CA TYR A 25 -12.82 59.82 -36.88
C TYR A 25 -14.10 60.15 -37.65
N THR A 26 -13.95 60.59 -38.90
CA THR A 26 -15.06 60.72 -39.84
C THR A 26 -15.45 59.34 -40.37
N PRO A 27 -16.73 58.93 -40.28
CA PRO A 27 -17.18 57.66 -40.83
C PRO A 27 -17.13 57.74 -42.36
N ARG A 28 -16.24 56.95 -42.96
CA ARG A 28 -16.15 56.81 -44.42
C ARG A 28 -17.38 56.04 -44.90
N HIS A 29 -18.27 56.75 -45.60
CA HIS A 29 -19.40 56.17 -46.29
C HIS A 29 -18.95 55.04 -47.24
N ALA A 30 -19.64 53.91 -47.13
CA ALA A 30 -19.42 52.69 -47.86
C ALA A 30 -19.54 52.88 -49.38
N GLN A 31 -18.54 52.42 -50.13
CA GLN A 31 -18.73 51.99 -51.51
C GLN A 31 -19.02 50.47 -51.50
N PRO A 32 -20.07 50.01 -52.20
CA PRO A 32 -20.34 48.60 -52.37
C PRO A 32 -19.42 48.04 -53.46
N GLU A 33 -18.58 47.06 -53.10
CA GLU A 33 -17.73 46.31 -54.01
C GLU A 33 -17.88 44.79 -53.74
N PRO A 34 -17.56 43.96 -54.75
CA PRO A 34 -18.48 42.98 -55.31
C PRO A 34 -18.44 41.63 -54.60
N GLU A 35 -19.58 40.94 -54.68
CA GLU A 35 -19.85 39.62 -54.13
C GLU A 35 -18.78 38.58 -54.53
N PRO A 36 -17.97 38.07 -53.58
CA PRO A 36 -16.99 37.05 -53.86
C PRO A 36 -17.67 35.69 -54.00
N LYS A 37 -17.48 35.11 -55.18
CA LYS A 37 -17.83 33.74 -55.56
C LYS A 37 -17.29 32.74 -54.51
N PRO A 38 -18.07 31.77 -54.03
CA PRO A 38 -17.59 30.80 -53.04
C PRO A 38 -16.60 29.84 -53.70
N ASP A 39 -15.31 30.11 -53.48
CA ASP A 39 -14.23 29.19 -53.82
C ASP A 39 -14.32 27.96 -52.91
N ALA A 40 -14.26 26.79 -53.56
CA ALA A 40 -14.25 25.49 -52.91
C ALA A 40 -13.13 25.40 -51.86
N PRO A 41 -13.31 24.65 -50.75
CA PRO A 41 -12.31 24.52 -49.71
C PRO A 41 -11.00 23.97 -50.27
N SER A 42 -9.97 24.81 -50.22
CA SER A 42 -8.59 24.48 -50.56
C SER A 42 -8.08 23.34 -49.65
N VAL A 43 -7.73 22.21 -50.26
CA VAL A 43 -7.18 21.02 -49.60
C VAL A 43 -5.72 21.24 -49.12
N ALA A 44 -5.19 22.47 -49.26
CA ALA A 44 -3.81 22.81 -48.92
C ALA A 44 -3.57 23.11 -47.42
N ASP A 45 -4.63 23.24 -46.59
CA ASP A 45 -4.51 23.55 -45.15
C ASP A 45 -4.43 22.31 -44.23
N LEU A 46 -4.15 21.13 -44.77
CA LEU A 46 -3.72 19.96 -43.98
C LEU A 46 -2.21 19.97 -43.72
N SER A 47 -1.63 21.13 -43.44
CA SER A 47 -0.31 21.18 -42.79
C SER A 47 -0.53 20.90 -41.30
N PRO A 48 -0.13 19.72 -40.78
CA PRO A 48 -0.27 19.43 -39.36
C PRO A 48 0.57 20.44 -38.60
N SER A 49 -0.09 21.35 -37.88
CA SER A 49 0.54 22.22 -36.88
C SER A 49 1.52 21.39 -36.07
N ALA A 50 2.80 21.63 -36.28
CA ALA A 50 3.90 21.05 -35.51
C ALA A 50 3.91 21.68 -34.11
N GLY A 51 2.83 21.45 -33.36
CA GLY A 51 2.80 21.68 -31.93
C GLY A 51 3.92 20.85 -31.29
N PRO A 52 4.52 21.31 -30.18
CA PRO A 52 5.53 20.54 -29.47
C PRO A 52 4.95 19.17 -29.14
N ARG A 53 5.40 18.13 -29.85
CA ARG A 53 5.02 16.75 -29.53
C ARG A 53 5.37 16.53 -28.06
N PRO A 54 4.44 16.09 -27.20
CA PRO A 54 4.75 15.74 -25.83
C PRO A 54 5.79 14.64 -25.87
N ARG A 55 7.06 15.01 -25.65
CA ARG A 55 8.15 14.07 -25.48
C ARG A 55 7.81 13.32 -24.19
N HIS A 56 7.20 12.15 -24.33
CA HIS A 56 7.18 11.15 -23.28
C HIS A 56 8.63 10.84 -22.96
N ARG A 57 9.15 11.57 -21.97
CA ARG A 57 10.44 11.32 -21.36
C ARG A 57 10.25 9.99 -20.65
N ALA A 58 10.49 8.90 -21.37
CA ALA A 58 10.73 7.60 -20.78
C ALA A 58 11.87 7.85 -19.79
N GLY A 59 11.51 8.03 -18.52
CA GLY A 59 12.45 8.25 -17.45
C GLY A 59 13.36 7.05 -17.48
N GLY A 60 14.60 7.24 -17.93
CA GLY A 60 15.59 6.18 -18.00
C GLY A 60 15.56 5.43 -16.68
N SER A 61 15.31 4.13 -16.76
CA SER A 61 15.31 3.24 -15.62
C SER A 61 16.71 3.24 -15.04
N ARG A 62 16.96 4.20 -14.13
CA ARG A 62 18.11 4.14 -13.23
C ARG A 62 17.85 2.90 -12.40
N LEU A 63 18.51 1.81 -12.78
CA LEU A 63 18.67 0.65 -11.91
C LEU A 63 19.03 1.19 -10.52
N PRO A 64 18.24 0.90 -9.48
CA PRO A 64 18.52 1.42 -8.16
C PRO A 64 19.89 0.89 -7.76
N ARG A 65 20.90 1.78 -7.70
CA ARG A 65 22.17 1.45 -7.08
C ARG A 65 21.84 1.02 -5.66
N ILE A 66 22.04 -0.26 -5.37
CA ILE A 66 21.99 -0.80 -4.02
C ILE A 66 23.18 -0.16 -3.32
N GLY A 67 22.94 0.96 -2.62
CA GLY A 67 23.98 1.63 -1.84
C GLY A 67 24.49 0.70 -0.75
N ALA A 68 25.72 0.93 -0.29
CA ALA A 68 26.31 0.20 0.85
C ALA A 68 25.38 0.20 2.08
N ASP A 69 24.56 1.22 2.21
CA ASP A 69 23.48 1.40 3.20
C ASP A 69 22.47 0.24 3.23
N ALA A 70 22.19 -0.40 2.09
CA ALA A 70 21.26 -1.53 2.02
C ALA A 70 21.86 -2.86 2.50
N LEU A 71 23.19 -2.93 2.73
CA LEU A 71 23.87 -4.17 3.12
C LEU A 71 23.45 -4.64 4.52
N TRP A 72 23.30 -3.74 5.47
CA TRP A 72 22.89 -4.06 6.84
C TRP A 72 21.52 -4.75 6.93
N PRO A 73 20.43 -4.14 6.41
CA PRO A 73 19.13 -4.79 6.45
C PRO A 73 19.07 -6.04 5.56
N LEU A 74 19.84 -6.09 4.46
CA LEU A 74 19.96 -7.31 3.66
C LEU A 74 20.63 -8.44 4.45
N ALA A 75 21.71 -8.15 5.16
CA ALA A 75 22.38 -9.10 6.04
C ALA A 75 21.44 -9.59 7.16
N ALA A 76 20.62 -8.70 7.71
CA ALA A 76 19.58 -9.08 8.68
C ALA A 76 18.54 -10.04 8.07
N VAL A 77 18.04 -9.79 6.85
CA VAL A 77 17.13 -10.71 6.16
C VAL A 77 17.79 -12.06 5.94
N VAL A 78 19.05 -12.09 5.50
CA VAL A 78 19.83 -13.33 5.33
C VAL A 78 19.98 -14.07 6.66
N ALA A 79 20.29 -13.36 7.76
CA ALA A 79 20.41 -13.97 9.08
C ALA A 79 19.09 -14.60 9.55
N VAL A 80 17.97 -13.91 9.37
CA VAL A 80 16.62 -14.43 9.67
C VAL A 80 16.30 -15.66 8.81
N ALA A 81 16.61 -15.61 7.50
CA ALA A 81 16.40 -16.74 6.60
C ALA A 81 17.22 -17.97 7.02
N LEU A 82 18.50 -17.79 7.36
CA LEU A 82 19.36 -18.88 7.81
C LEU A 82 18.91 -19.46 9.16
N ALA A 83 18.52 -18.59 10.10
CA ALA A 83 17.98 -19.03 11.38
C ALA A 83 16.67 -19.81 11.20
N GLY A 84 15.74 -19.28 10.41
CA GLY A 84 14.50 -19.96 10.07
C GLY A 84 14.72 -21.30 9.37
N ALA A 85 15.65 -21.37 8.41
CA ALA A 85 15.99 -22.60 7.71
C ALA A 85 16.56 -23.67 8.67
N ARG A 86 17.38 -23.27 9.64
CA ARG A 86 17.87 -24.21 10.67
C ARG A 86 16.76 -24.70 11.58
N THR A 87 15.87 -23.82 12.02
CA THR A 87 14.75 -24.18 12.90
C THR A 87 13.76 -25.11 12.20
N LEU A 88 13.40 -24.78 10.95
CA LEU A 88 12.46 -25.57 10.14
C LEU A 88 13.09 -26.86 9.58
N GLY A 89 14.41 -26.93 9.46
CA GLY A 89 15.14 -28.13 9.05
C GLY A 89 15.30 -29.18 10.17
N GLY A 90 14.88 -28.86 11.40
CA GLY A 90 15.01 -29.74 12.57
C GLY A 90 14.02 -30.90 12.62
N LEU A 91 13.83 -31.45 13.83
CA LEU A 91 12.97 -32.59 14.11
C LEU A 91 11.52 -32.37 13.59
N PRO A 92 10.81 -33.43 13.19
CA PRO A 92 9.39 -33.37 12.85
C PRO A 92 8.60 -32.76 14.00
N LEU A 93 7.76 -31.77 13.71
CA LEU A 93 6.86 -31.17 14.69
C LEU A 93 5.45 -31.73 14.58
N PRO A 94 4.69 -31.69 15.69
CA PRO A 94 3.24 -31.83 15.63
C PRO A 94 2.67 -30.83 14.62
N ASP A 95 1.74 -31.30 13.78
CA ASP A 95 1.02 -30.48 12.78
C ASP A 95 1.86 -29.89 11.62
N ASP A 96 3.06 -30.40 11.35
CA ASP A 96 3.88 -30.00 10.19
C ASP A 96 3.17 -30.16 8.83
N GLY A 97 2.10 -30.98 8.79
CA GLY A 97 1.28 -31.21 7.61
C GLY A 97 -0.01 -30.37 7.54
N ALA A 98 -0.34 -29.57 8.56
CA ALA A 98 -1.66 -28.95 8.69
C ALA A 98 -2.02 -28.01 7.53
N LEU A 99 -1.03 -27.30 6.98
CA LEU A 99 -1.23 -26.44 5.81
C LEU A 99 -1.18 -27.22 4.49
N THR A 100 -0.33 -28.24 4.42
CA THR A 100 -0.02 -28.94 3.16
C THR A 100 -0.96 -30.08 2.84
N ASP A 101 -1.51 -30.77 3.84
CA ASP A 101 -2.44 -31.89 3.61
C ASP A 101 -3.74 -31.42 2.93
N PRO A 102 -4.46 -30.40 3.44
CA PRO A 102 -5.67 -29.90 2.78
C PRO A 102 -5.38 -29.37 1.36
N ALA A 103 -4.24 -28.72 1.18
CA ALA A 103 -3.80 -28.19 -0.12
C ALA A 103 -3.49 -29.32 -1.12
N PHE A 104 -2.83 -30.39 -0.67
CA PHE A 104 -2.54 -31.55 -1.49
C PHE A 104 -3.82 -32.26 -1.92
N ARG A 105 -4.77 -32.46 -0.98
CA ARG A 105 -6.09 -33.01 -1.30
C ARG A 105 -6.84 -32.14 -2.30
N LEU A 106 -6.81 -30.81 -2.13
CA LEU A 106 -7.44 -29.86 -3.06
C LEU A 106 -6.89 -30.02 -4.48
N LEU A 107 -5.56 -30.11 -4.64
CA LEU A 107 -4.91 -30.31 -5.94
C LEU A 107 -5.17 -31.68 -6.58
N ARG A 108 -5.52 -32.69 -5.77
CA ARG A 108 -5.88 -34.05 -6.22
C ARG A 108 -7.38 -34.21 -6.53
N GLY A 109 -8.16 -33.13 -6.51
CA GLY A 109 -9.62 -33.19 -6.72
C GLY A 109 -10.40 -33.72 -5.52
N GLY A 110 -9.83 -33.61 -4.31
CA GLY A 110 -10.49 -33.93 -3.06
C GLY A 110 -11.63 -32.95 -2.71
N THR A 111 -12.19 -33.10 -1.51
CA THR A 111 -13.36 -32.32 -1.06
C THR A 111 -13.13 -30.79 -1.13
N ALA A 112 -14.20 -30.06 -1.47
CA ALA A 112 -14.19 -28.61 -1.51
C ALA A 112 -13.79 -28.03 -0.14
N VAL A 113 -12.82 -27.12 -0.14
CA VAL A 113 -12.43 -26.35 1.05
C VAL A 113 -13.34 -25.14 1.22
N SER A 114 -13.65 -24.78 2.46
CA SER A 114 -14.43 -23.56 2.73
C SER A 114 -13.53 -22.33 2.59
N LEU A 115 -13.77 -21.49 1.58
CA LEU A 115 -12.96 -20.28 1.35
C LEU A 115 -13.13 -19.21 2.45
N LEU A 116 -14.18 -19.33 3.27
CA LEU A 116 -14.46 -18.42 4.37
C LEU A 116 -13.91 -18.92 5.71
N SER A 117 -13.33 -20.12 5.75
CA SER A 117 -12.59 -20.58 6.93
C SER A 117 -11.09 -20.24 6.79
N PRO A 118 -10.40 -19.93 7.90
CA PRO A 118 -8.96 -19.69 7.89
C PRO A 118 -8.18 -20.84 7.24
N ASP A 119 -8.53 -22.09 7.59
CA ASP A 119 -7.85 -23.29 7.08
C ASP A 119 -8.08 -23.50 5.59
N GLY A 120 -9.31 -23.30 5.10
CA GLY A 120 -9.61 -23.48 3.68
C GLY A 120 -8.95 -22.41 2.82
N LEU A 121 -8.89 -21.17 3.31
CA LEU A 121 -8.18 -20.10 2.63
C LEU A 121 -6.66 -20.34 2.65
N ALA A 122 -6.09 -20.81 3.76
CA ALA A 122 -4.68 -21.19 3.84
C ALA A 122 -4.33 -22.39 2.94
N ALA A 123 -5.24 -23.36 2.82
CA ALA A 123 -5.11 -24.48 1.89
C ALA A 123 -5.02 -24.01 0.43
N VAL A 124 -5.84 -23.04 0.03
CA VAL A 124 -5.81 -22.45 -1.32
C VAL A 124 -4.50 -21.72 -1.56
N HIS A 125 -4.02 -20.91 -0.61
CA HIS A 125 -2.72 -20.23 -0.74
C HIS A 125 -1.57 -21.24 -0.88
N THR A 126 -1.61 -22.30 -0.06
CA THR A 126 -0.63 -23.38 -0.11
C THR A 126 -0.70 -24.15 -1.43
N ALA A 127 -1.90 -24.39 -1.97
CA ALA A 127 -2.09 -25.05 -3.26
C ALA A 127 -1.56 -24.19 -4.43
N VAL A 128 -1.82 -22.87 -4.40
CA VAL A 128 -1.26 -21.92 -5.36
C VAL A 128 0.27 -21.91 -5.28
N TYR A 129 0.84 -21.80 -4.07
CA TYR A 129 2.28 -21.86 -3.86
C TYR A 129 2.87 -23.15 -4.43
N ALA A 130 2.29 -24.30 -4.07
CA ALA A 130 2.76 -25.60 -4.51
C ALA A 130 2.67 -25.79 -6.02
N THR A 131 1.64 -25.25 -6.67
CA THR A 131 1.46 -25.30 -8.13
C THR A 131 2.51 -24.44 -8.84
N VAL A 132 2.68 -23.19 -8.39
CA VAL A 132 3.60 -22.22 -9.02
C VAL A 132 5.06 -22.65 -8.84
N THR A 133 5.43 -23.16 -7.67
CA THR A 133 6.82 -23.52 -7.35
C THR A 133 7.14 -24.99 -7.59
N ARG A 134 6.12 -25.80 -7.93
CA ARG A 134 6.19 -27.27 -7.98
C ARG A 134 6.67 -27.89 -6.66
N ALA A 135 6.29 -27.31 -5.52
CA ALA A 135 6.79 -27.72 -4.21
C ALA A 135 6.51 -29.20 -3.89
N PHE A 136 5.29 -29.68 -4.16
CA PHE A 136 4.90 -31.07 -3.88
C PHE A 136 5.57 -32.12 -4.77
N SER A 137 6.23 -31.72 -5.86
CA SER A 137 7.04 -32.63 -6.67
C SER A 137 8.54 -32.51 -6.38
N ARG A 138 8.97 -31.42 -5.73
CA ARG A 138 10.38 -31.17 -5.39
C ARG A 138 10.79 -31.87 -4.09
N HIS A 139 9.84 -32.05 -3.18
CA HIS A 139 10.06 -32.67 -1.87
C HIS A 139 9.50 -34.08 -1.80
N ASP A 140 10.21 -34.97 -1.11
CA ASP A 140 9.77 -36.34 -0.86
C ASP A 140 8.60 -36.40 0.15
N THR A 141 8.40 -35.34 0.93
CA THR A 141 7.35 -35.26 1.96
C THR A 141 6.56 -33.96 1.86
N LEU A 142 5.27 -34.01 2.22
CA LEU A 142 4.42 -32.82 2.31
C LEU A 142 4.94 -31.84 3.36
N THR A 143 5.46 -32.36 4.47
CA THR A 143 6.06 -31.55 5.53
C THR A 143 7.29 -30.78 5.06
N GLY A 144 8.13 -31.39 4.20
CA GLY A 144 9.27 -30.72 3.56
C GLY A 144 8.82 -29.54 2.69
N ALA A 145 7.78 -29.73 1.88
CA ALA A 145 7.19 -28.66 1.08
C ALA A 145 6.58 -27.54 1.95
N GLY A 146 5.93 -27.90 3.06
CA GLY A 146 5.37 -26.95 4.02
C GLY A 146 6.44 -26.10 4.71
N ARG A 147 7.52 -26.73 5.16
CA ARG A 147 8.68 -26.03 5.76
C ARG A 147 9.33 -25.06 4.80
N GLU A 148 9.50 -25.45 3.53
CA GLU A 148 10.01 -24.54 2.50
C GLU A 148 9.09 -23.34 2.31
N MET A 149 7.78 -23.57 2.22
CA MET A 149 6.79 -22.50 2.09
C MET A 149 6.84 -21.53 3.28
N LEU A 150 6.89 -22.05 4.52
CA LEU A 150 7.00 -21.22 5.73
C LEU A 150 8.28 -20.38 5.73
N LEU A 151 9.39 -20.94 5.25
CA LEU A 151 10.63 -20.19 5.07
C LEU A 151 10.46 -19.05 4.05
N VAL A 152 9.78 -19.31 2.94
CA VAL A 152 9.48 -18.28 1.94
C VAL A 152 8.61 -17.17 2.53
N LEU A 153 7.55 -17.50 3.26
CA LEU A 153 6.70 -16.52 3.93
C LEU A 153 7.51 -15.67 4.92
N LEU A 154 8.36 -16.31 5.74
CA LEU A 154 9.24 -15.60 6.68
C LEU A 154 10.15 -14.59 5.96
N VAL A 155 10.76 -14.99 4.84
CA VAL A 155 11.64 -14.13 4.05
C VAL A 155 10.85 -12.97 3.41
N VAL A 156 9.68 -13.25 2.85
CA VAL A 156 8.80 -12.23 2.26
C VAL A 156 8.37 -11.21 3.32
N SER A 157 7.94 -11.67 4.49
CA SER A 157 7.62 -10.84 5.65
C SER A 157 8.81 -9.98 6.06
N ALA A 158 10.01 -10.56 6.21
CA ALA A 158 11.23 -9.83 6.57
C ALA A 158 11.57 -8.73 5.54
N LEU A 159 11.42 -9.03 4.25
CA LEU A 159 11.59 -8.05 3.18
C LEU A 159 10.53 -6.94 3.25
N LEU A 160 9.27 -7.27 3.54
CA LEU A 160 8.20 -6.29 3.73
C LEU A 160 8.47 -5.39 4.94
N VAL A 161 8.94 -5.94 6.06
CA VAL A 161 9.37 -5.17 7.25
C VAL A 161 10.49 -4.22 6.88
N TRP A 162 11.56 -4.72 6.25
CA TRP A 162 12.66 -3.85 5.78
C TRP A 162 12.15 -2.71 4.90
N ARG A 163 11.34 -3.04 3.89
CA ARG A 163 10.79 -2.07 2.94
C ARG A 163 9.84 -1.08 3.60
N THR A 164 9.18 -1.46 4.69
CA THR A 164 8.29 -0.60 5.48
C THR A 164 9.10 0.32 6.39
N SER A 165 10.11 -0.20 7.08
CA SER A 165 11.08 0.58 7.87
C SER A 165 11.73 1.68 7.04
N ARG A 166 12.14 1.39 5.80
CA ARG A 166 12.70 2.40 4.89
C ARG A 166 11.69 3.47 4.48
N ARG A 167 10.41 3.11 4.32
CA ARG A 167 9.35 4.10 4.04
C ARG A 167 9.06 5.01 5.25
N LEU A 168 9.27 4.50 6.46
CA LEU A 168 9.16 5.28 7.70
C LEU A 168 10.37 6.18 7.96
N GLY A 169 11.39 6.15 7.09
CA GLY A 169 12.60 6.96 7.24
C GLY A 169 13.58 6.42 8.28
N LEU A 170 13.46 5.16 8.67
CA LEU A 170 14.43 4.53 9.57
C LEU A 170 15.78 4.38 8.86
N GLY A 171 16.86 4.75 9.57
CA GLY A 171 18.22 4.49 9.16
C GLY A 171 18.52 3.00 9.03
N ASP A 172 19.60 2.63 8.36
CA ASP A 172 19.95 1.23 8.10
C ASP A 172 20.09 0.34 9.34
N PRO A 173 20.76 0.78 10.44
CA PRO A 173 20.85 -0.06 11.63
C PRO A 173 19.48 -0.26 12.30
N ALA A 174 18.62 0.77 12.31
CA ALA A 174 17.27 0.66 12.85
C ALA A 174 16.39 -0.27 11.99
N ALA A 175 16.53 -0.21 10.66
CA ALA A 175 15.83 -1.12 9.76
C ALA A 175 16.30 -2.58 9.94
N ALA A 176 17.62 -2.80 10.08
CA ALA A 176 18.18 -4.12 10.38
C ALA A 176 17.67 -4.65 11.72
N ALA A 177 17.69 -3.83 12.78
CA ALA A 177 17.16 -4.18 14.09
C ALA A 177 15.67 -4.56 14.03
N ALA A 178 14.85 -3.83 13.27
CA ALA A 178 13.44 -4.16 13.09
C ALA A 178 13.24 -5.53 12.40
N VAL A 179 14.06 -5.84 11.38
CA VAL A 179 14.02 -7.14 10.69
C VAL A 179 14.44 -8.27 11.63
N LEU A 180 15.53 -8.08 12.39
CA LEU A 180 16.00 -9.08 13.36
C LEU A 180 14.98 -9.30 14.48
N ALA A 181 14.42 -8.23 15.02
CA ALA A 181 13.38 -8.31 16.05
C ALA A 181 12.14 -9.04 15.53
N PHE A 182 11.72 -8.76 14.30
CA PHE A 182 10.64 -9.49 13.64
C PHE A 182 10.97 -10.98 13.49
N GLY A 183 12.15 -11.31 12.96
CA GLY A 183 12.59 -12.69 12.76
C GLY A 183 12.82 -13.46 14.07
N ALA A 184 13.08 -12.78 15.18
CA ALA A 184 13.20 -13.40 16.49
C ALA A 184 11.85 -13.90 17.02
N VAL A 185 10.73 -13.24 16.71
CA VAL A 185 9.40 -13.64 17.18
C VAL A 185 9.04 -15.09 16.80
N PRO A 186 9.06 -15.50 15.51
CA PRO A 186 8.74 -16.88 15.15
C PRO A 186 9.78 -17.89 15.65
N LEU A 187 11.01 -17.47 15.96
CA LEU A 187 12.02 -18.34 16.57
C LEU A 187 11.75 -18.62 18.05
N LEU A 188 10.99 -17.74 18.71
CA LEU A 188 10.60 -17.87 20.12
C LEU A 188 9.23 -18.55 20.29
N VAL A 189 8.44 -18.60 19.23
CA VAL A 189 7.12 -19.24 19.21
C VAL A 189 7.27 -20.70 18.79
N PRO A 190 6.55 -21.65 19.41
CA PRO A 190 6.58 -23.04 18.98
C PRO A 190 6.22 -23.19 17.49
N ALA A 191 6.98 -24.00 16.74
CA ALA A 191 6.80 -24.07 15.28
C ALA A 191 5.44 -24.63 14.81
N HIS A 192 4.68 -25.34 15.67
CA HIS A 192 3.30 -25.70 15.36
C HIS A 192 2.38 -24.47 15.25
N ALA A 193 2.65 -23.40 16.01
CA ALA A 193 1.95 -22.13 15.86
C ALA A 193 2.42 -21.34 14.62
N VAL A 194 3.52 -21.76 13.99
CA VAL A 194 4.03 -21.19 12.73
C VAL A 194 3.41 -21.91 11.52
N SER A 195 3.06 -23.19 11.64
CA SER A 195 2.31 -23.98 10.65
C SER A 195 0.79 -23.70 10.69
N ALA A 196 0.40 -22.45 10.87
CA ALA A 196 -0.99 -22.01 10.99
C ALA A 196 -1.39 -21.05 9.85
N PRO A 197 -2.70 -20.92 9.53
CA PRO A 197 -3.22 -19.90 8.61
C PRO A 197 -2.70 -18.48 8.90
N ALA A 198 -2.41 -18.20 10.17
CA ALA A 198 -1.86 -16.94 10.64
C ALA A 198 -0.52 -16.56 9.99
N ALA A 199 0.29 -17.51 9.53
CA ALA A 199 1.55 -17.22 8.85
C ALA A 199 1.32 -16.39 7.56
N PHE A 200 0.29 -16.72 6.79
CA PHE A 200 -0.08 -15.95 5.60
C PHE A 200 -0.69 -14.59 5.95
N ALA A 201 -1.40 -14.50 7.09
CA ALA A 201 -2.02 -13.25 7.52
C ALA A 201 -0.98 -12.14 7.76
N VAL A 202 0.20 -12.50 8.27
CA VAL A 202 1.29 -11.55 8.52
C VAL A 202 1.77 -10.88 7.23
N ASP A 203 1.97 -11.65 6.16
CA ASP A 203 2.39 -11.10 4.86
C ASP A 203 1.35 -10.14 4.28
N TRP A 204 0.07 -10.52 4.31
CA TRP A 204 -1.02 -9.68 3.84
C TRP A 204 -1.18 -8.41 4.68
N ALA A 205 -1.03 -8.50 6.01
CA ALA A 205 -1.08 -7.34 6.90
C ALA A 205 0.09 -6.38 6.66
N LEU A 206 1.31 -6.90 6.50
CA LEU A 206 2.50 -6.10 6.19
C LEU A 206 2.38 -5.45 4.81
N LEU A 207 1.85 -6.16 3.82
CA LEU A 207 1.57 -5.62 2.50
C LEU A 207 0.55 -4.49 2.57
N ALA A 208 -0.57 -4.68 3.28
CA ALA A 208 -1.58 -3.64 3.51
C ALA A 208 -0.97 -2.40 4.16
N CYS A 209 -0.20 -2.58 5.23
CA CYS A 209 0.50 -1.49 5.93
C CYS A 209 1.43 -0.72 4.97
N ARG A 210 2.22 -1.45 4.17
CA ARG A 210 3.11 -0.86 3.18
C ARG A 210 2.36 -0.04 2.12
N LEU A 211 1.24 -0.55 1.63
CA LEU A 211 0.40 0.13 0.65
C LEU A 211 -0.27 1.37 1.25
N ALA A 212 -0.70 1.30 2.51
CA ALA A 212 -1.25 2.44 3.25
C ALA A 212 -0.22 3.57 3.45
N LEU A 213 1.07 3.21 3.59
CA LEU A 213 2.19 4.16 3.70
C LEU A 213 2.66 4.71 2.32
N ALA A 214 1.93 4.47 1.24
CA ALA A 214 2.27 5.02 -0.06
C ALA A 214 1.92 6.51 -0.18
N ARG A 215 2.94 7.36 -0.36
CA ARG A 215 2.78 8.82 -0.51
C ARG A 215 1.91 9.28 -1.69
N ARG A 216 1.77 8.46 -2.73
CA ARG A 216 0.91 8.70 -3.89
C ARG A 216 0.12 7.44 -4.17
N SER A 217 -0.98 7.25 -3.44
CA SER A 217 -1.86 6.10 -3.65
C SER A 217 -2.88 6.43 -4.73
N ALA A 218 -2.80 5.70 -5.85
CA ALA A 218 -3.90 5.64 -6.79
C ALA A 218 -5.09 4.93 -6.12
N PRO A 219 -6.35 5.14 -6.58
CA PRO A 219 -7.50 4.40 -6.04
C PRO A 219 -7.28 2.88 -6.07
N ALA A 220 -6.60 2.37 -7.11
CA ALA A 220 -6.21 0.97 -7.20
C ALA A 220 -5.33 0.49 -6.02
N THR A 221 -4.43 1.34 -5.51
CA THR A 221 -3.58 1.01 -4.35
C THR A 221 -4.43 0.79 -3.09
N TRP A 222 -5.49 1.58 -2.91
CA TRP A 222 -6.43 1.42 -1.80
C TRP A 222 -7.26 0.16 -1.93
N THR A 223 -7.71 -0.19 -3.14
CA THR A 223 -8.41 -1.45 -3.39
C THR A 223 -7.55 -2.66 -3.03
N VAL A 224 -6.28 -2.67 -3.48
CA VAL A 224 -5.36 -3.76 -3.15
C VAL A 224 -5.05 -3.80 -1.64
N ALA A 225 -4.90 -2.65 -0.99
CA ALA A 225 -4.72 -2.59 0.46
C ALA A 225 -5.94 -3.14 1.21
N ALA A 226 -7.15 -2.81 0.77
CA ALA A 226 -8.39 -3.31 1.37
C ALA A 226 -8.53 -4.84 1.20
N ILE A 227 -8.21 -5.36 0.02
CA ILE A 227 -8.17 -6.81 -0.23
C ILE A 227 -7.14 -7.48 0.67
N ALA A 228 -5.95 -6.91 0.79
CA ALA A 228 -4.90 -7.44 1.67
C ALA A 228 -5.34 -7.45 3.14
N VAL A 229 -6.01 -6.41 3.63
CA VAL A 229 -6.59 -6.41 4.99
C VAL A 229 -7.65 -7.50 5.13
N LEU A 230 -8.55 -7.63 4.15
CA LEU A 230 -9.59 -8.65 4.18
C LEU A 230 -9.00 -10.06 4.26
N LEU A 231 -8.02 -10.37 3.41
CA LEU A 231 -7.34 -11.66 3.41
C LEU A 231 -6.63 -11.92 4.74
N ALA A 232 -5.94 -10.91 5.30
CA ALA A 232 -5.29 -11.04 6.60
C ALA A 232 -6.28 -11.38 7.72
N VAL A 233 -7.45 -10.73 7.73
CA VAL A 233 -8.51 -10.97 8.74
C VAL A 233 -9.15 -12.35 8.56
N LEU A 234 -9.40 -12.79 7.32
CA LEU A 234 -9.94 -14.12 7.06
C LEU A 234 -8.96 -15.24 7.45
N LEU A 235 -7.65 -15.02 7.23
CA LEU A 235 -6.60 -15.98 7.59
C LEU A 235 -6.32 -16.02 9.09
N ALA A 236 -6.43 -14.88 9.77
CA ALA A 236 -6.27 -14.78 11.21
C ALA A 236 -7.28 -13.77 11.77
N PRO A 237 -8.40 -14.23 12.31
CA PRO A 237 -9.39 -13.36 12.95
C PRO A 237 -8.77 -12.46 14.03
N ASP A 238 -7.80 -12.98 14.78
CA ASP A 238 -7.09 -12.20 15.82
C ASP A 238 -6.22 -11.08 15.22
N ALA A 239 -5.81 -11.16 13.94
CA ALA A 239 -5.12 -10.06 13.27
C ALA A 239 -6.00 -8.81 13.17
N LEU A 240 -7.33 -8.96 13.17
CA LEU A 240 -8.25 -7.82 13.25
C LEU A 240 -8.03 -7.02 14.54
N LEU A 241 -7.78 -7.69 15.67
CA LEU A 241 -7.53 -7.01 16.95
C LEU A 241 -6.23 -6.22 16.90
N LEU A 242 -5.17 -6.80 16.33
CA LEU A 242 -3.88 -6.14 16.16
C LEU A 242 -3.97 -4.94 15.20
N LEU A 243 -4.66 -5.11 14.08
CA LEU A 243 -4.84 -4.05 13.09
C LEU A 243 -5.66 -2.89 13.64
N THR A 244 -6.74 -3.19 14.35
CA THR A 244 -7.64 -2.17 14.92
C THR A 244 -7.01 -1.48 16.13
N THR A 245 -6.29 -2.18 17.01
CA THR A 245 -5.54 -1.55 18.11
C THR A 245 -4.37 -0.72 17.59
N GLY A 246 -3.63 -1.22 16.60
CA GLY A 246 -2.56 -0.48 15.94
C GLY A 246 -3.07 0.77 15.23
N LEU A 247 -4.20 0.66 14.51
CA LEU A 247 -4.85 1.79 13.84
C LEU A 247 -5.41 2.80 14.85
N ALA A 248 -6.06 2.32 15.92
CA ALA A 248 -6.52 3.16 17.02
C ALA A 248 -5.36 3.95 17.65
N GLY A 249 -4.24 3.30 17.93
CA GLY A 249 -3.01 3.95 18.41
C GLY A 249 -2.43 4.95 17.41
N ALA A 250 -2.43 4.63 16.11
CA ALA A 250 -1.97 5.55 15.06
C ALA A 250 -2.88 6.78 14.89
N VAL A 251 -4.20 6.61 15.08
CA VAL A 251 -5.19 7.69 15.08
C VAL A 251 -5.03 8.55 16.33
N LEU A 252 -4.88 7.95 17.52
CA LEU A 252 -4.63 8.63 18.79
C LEU A 252 -3.36 9.48 18.76
N THR A 253 -2.27 8.95 18.22
CA THR A 253 -1.00 9.67 18.07
C THR A 253 -1.00 10.70 16.94
N GLY A 254 -2.09 10.82 16.17
CA GLY A 254 -2.25 11.82 15.13
C GLY A 254 -1.42 11.62 13.87
N ARG A 255 -0.77 10.45 13.72
CA ARG A 255 0.07 10.13 12.57
C ARG A 255 -0.72 9.85 11.29
N VAL A 256 -1.99 9.45 11.41
CA VAL A 256 -2.87 9.15 10.27
C VAL A 256 -3.40 10.43 9.62
N ARG A 257 -3.89 11.39 10.42
CA ARG A 257 -4.31 12.72 9.95
C ARG A 257 -4.00 13.79 11.01
N PRO A 258 -2.91 14.57 10.84
CA PRO A 258 -2.47 15.58 11.80
C PRO A 258 -3.52 16.66 12.10
N GLY A 259 -4.41 16.97 11.14
CA GLY A 259 -5.43 18.01 11.27
C GLY A 259 -6.76 17.60 11.91
N TRP A 260 -6.90 16.36 12.41
CA TRP A 260 -8.12 15.94 13.09
C TRP A 260 -8.16 16.41 14.56
N PRO A 261 -9.29 16.93 15.05
CA PRO A 261 -9.44 17.30 16.45
C PRO A 261 -9.39 16.06 17.35
N ALA A 262 -8.80 16.20 18.54
CA ALA A 262 -8.63 15.13 19.53
C ALA A 262 -9.91 14.31 19.82
N PRO A 263 -11.11 14.90 20.02
CA PRO A 263 -12.33 14.12 20.29
C PRO A 263 -12.74 13.22 19.11
N LEU A 264 -12.53 13.67 17.87
CA LEU A 264 -12.81 12.86 16.67
C LEU A 264 -11.86 11.65 16.58
N ARG A 265 -10.58 11.85 16.93
CA ARG A 265 -9.59 10.76 16.98
C ARG A 265 -9.94 9.71 18.02
N VAL A 266 -10.34 10.14 19.21
CA VAL A 266 -10.76 9.24 20.30
C VAL A 266 -12.03 8.49 19.91
N GLY A 267 -13.01 9.18 19.29
CA GLY A 267 -14.24 8.54 18.79
C GLY A 267 -13.98 7.48 17.73
N VAL A 268 -13.14 7.77 16.73
CA VAL A 268 -12.77 6.79 15.69
C VAL A 268 -11.98 5.62 16.28
N ALA A 269 -11.05 5.88 17.20
CA ALA A 269 -10.29 4.83 17.89
C ALA A 269 -11.22 3.92 18.72
N ALA A 270 -12.20 4.49 19.43
CA ALA A 270 -13.17 3.75 20.21
C ALA A 270 -14.09 2.89 19.34
N VAL A 271 -14.58 3.44 18.21
CA VAL A 271 -15.41 2.70 17.25
C VAL A 271 -14.63 1.54 16.62
N LEU A 272 -13.37 1.76 16.24
CA LEU A 272 -12.51 0.70 15.71
C LEU A 272 -12.26 -0.41 16.74
N ALA A 273 -12.04 -0.06 18.00
CA ALA A 273 -11.85 -1.03 19.08
C ALA A 273 -13.13 -1.84 19.35
N VAL A 274 -14.29 -1.19 19.40
CA VAL A 274 -15.60 -1.86 19.60
C VAL A 274 -15.94 -2.76 18.41
N ALA A 275 -15.70 -2.31 17.18
CA ALA A 275 -15.90 -3.13 15.99
C ALA A 275 -15.01 -4.38 15.99
N ALA A 276 -13.75 -4.25 16.43
CA ALA A 276 -12.83 -5.38 16.54
C ALA A 276 -13.30 -6.42 17.55
N VAL A 277 -13.74 -5.96 18.73
CA VAL A 277 -14.28 -6.83 19.79
C VAL A 277 -15.59 -7.48 19.33
N GLY A 278 -16.47 -6.74 18.68
CA GLY A 278 -17.73 -7.24 18.15
C GLY A 278 -17.54 -8.34 17.10
N VAL A 279 -16.64 -8.13 16.14
CA VAL A 279 -16.33 -9.14 15.11
C VAL A 279 -15.69 -10.39 15.73
N ARG A 280 -14.81 -10.24 16.73
CA ARG A 280 -14.24 -11.37 17.46
C ARG A 280 -15.29 -12.22 18.18
N LEU A 281 -16.33 -11.58 18.71
CA LEU A 281 -17.41 -12.26 19.42
C LEU A 281 -18.40 -12.96 18.48
N LEU A 282 -18.48 -12.54 17.21
CA LEU A 282 -19.38 -13.12 16.21
C LEU A 282 -18.76 -14.27 15.40
N LEU A 283 -17.44 -14.39 15.33
CA LEU A 283 -16.79 -15.46 14.58
C LEU A 283 -16.81 -16.78 15.39
N PRO A 284 -17.36 -17.87 14.84
CA PRO A 284 -17.34 -19.17 15.49
C PRO A 284 -15.88 -19.64 15.64
N ARG A 285 -15.58 -20.21 16.81
CA ARG A 285 -14.27 -20.78 17.14
C ARG A 285 -14.02 -22.09 16.41
#